data_AF-A0A8T4CGI4-F1
#
_entry.id   AF-A0A8T4CGI4-F1
#
_cell.length_a   1.000
_cell.length_b   1.000
_cell.length_c   1.000
_cell.angle_alpha   90.00
_cell.angle_beta   90.00
_cell.angle_gamma   90.00
#
_symmetry.space_group_name_H-M   'P 1'
#
loop_
_entity.id
_entity.type
_entity.pdbx_description
1 polymer ?
#
loop_
_entity_poly.entity_id
_entity_poly.type
_entity_poly.pdbx_seq_one_letter_code
_entity_poly.pdbx_strand_id
1 'polypeptide(L)'
;SFANKLLEDYAPSETAEFALQPLDKWVLSKAEKLTQKVTEAMENCQFNIAVEEIRNFAWHTLCDCYVEAVKDRLYRPETQGEAKKAAAQHTLYEVLYRVLQLLSPITPHLTEEIYQAMYADYKGCKSLQLSPWPEFEQALVDEEAERRGDLIIAVIAEVRREKAEKRLPLNTRVKKLTVYAGDRETAEMIREGEGDITGTCKVVSLEVLAEKGSGREIAQYPEVHFVAEY
;
A
#
# COMPACT_ATOMS: atom_id res chain seq x y z
N SER A 1 0.89 11.80 15.76
CA SER A 1 0.17 11.55 14.49
C SER A 1 -0.07 10.05 14.29
N PHE A 2 -1.01 9.63 13.42
CA PHE A 2 -1.27 8.23 13.07
C PHE A 2 -0.01 7.54 12.51
N ALA A 3 0.78 8.23 11.68
CA ALA A 3 2.06 7.73 11.16
C ALA A 3 3.11 7.51 12.26
N ASN A 4 3.25 8.45 13.22
CA ASN A 4 4.17 8.27 14.35
C ASN A 4 3.86 7.03 15.18
N LYS A 5 2.59 6.62 15.30
CA LYS A 5 2.24 5.39 16.03
C LYS A 5 2.60 4.11 15.27
N LEU A 6 2.58 4.15 13.94
CA LEU A 6 2.96 3.00 13.10
C LEU A 6 4.48 2.82 12.99
N LEU A 7 5.22 3.89 13.24
CA LEU A 7 6.68 3.95 13.11
C LEU A 7 7.38 4.25 14.45
N GLU A 8 6.66 4.15 15.58
CA GLU A 8 7.17 4.54 16.91
C GLU A 8 8.39 3.71 17.33
N ASP A 9 8.41 2.43 16.95
CA ASP A 9 9.47 1.47 17.22
C ASP A 9 10.35 1.17 15.98
N TYR A 10 10.17 1.94 14.90
CA TYR A 10 10.95 1.77 13.68
C TYR A 10 12.19 2.66 13.69
N ALA A 11 13.37 2.05 13.56
CA ALA A 11 14.62 2.74 13.32
C ALA A 11 15.06 2.48 11.88
N PRO A 12 15.11 3.51 11.01
CA PRO A 12 15.60 3.33 9.64
C PRO A 12 17.07 2.93 9.66
N SER A 13 17.44 1.99 8.79
CA SER A 13 18.81 1.52 8.61
C SER A 13 19.13 1.48 7.12
N GLU A 14 20.20 2.14 6.72
CA GLU A 14 20.69 2.16 5.32
C GLU A 14 21.26 0.80 4.87
N THR A 15 21.54 -0.12 5.81
CA THR A 15 22.16 -1.41 5.53
C THR A 15 21.24 -2.60 5.77
N ALA A 16 20.02 -2.36 6.24
CA ALA A 16 19.06 -3.43 6.48
C ALA A 16 18.42 -3.89 5.18
N GLU A 17 18.49 -5.18 4.90
CA GLU A 17 17.73 -5.80 3.82
C GLU A 17 16.34 -6.20 4.33
N PHE A 18 15.29 -5.67 3.69
CA PHE A 18 13.91 -5.99 4.01
C PHE A 18 13.32 -6.93 2.97
N ALA A 19 12.72 -8.03 3.42
CA ALA A 19 11.98 -8.94 2.56
C ALA A 19 10.61 -8.34 2.19
N LEU A 20 10.60 -7.41 1.23
CA LEU A 20 9.40 -6.70 0.78
C LEU A 20 8.33 -7.67 0.27
N GLN A 21 7.11 -7.50 0.75
CA GLN A 21 5.93 -8.24 0.30
C GLN A 21 5.36 -7.61 -0.99
N PRO A 22 4.45 -8.29 -1.71
CA PRO A 22 3.92 -7.78 -2.98
C PRO A 22 3.32 -6.37 -2.87
N LEU A 23 2.51 -6.09 -1.83
CA LEU A 23 1.92 -4.76 -1.63
C LEU A 23 2.95 -3.68 -1.28
N ASP A 24 4.11 -4.06 -0.74
CA ASP A 24 5.20 -3.12 -0.44
C ASP A 24 5.84 -2.62 -1.73
N LYS A 25 6.17 -3.56 -2.62
CA LYS A 25 6.72 -3.25 -3.95
C LYS A 25 5.71 -2.45 -4.78
N TRP A 26 4.44 -2.82 -4.69
CA TRP A 26 3.34 -2.14 -5.36
C TRP A 26 3.27 -0.64 -5.00
N VAL A 27 3.26 -0.30 -3.71
CA VAL A 27 3.15 1.11 -3.30
C VAL A 27 4.42 1.91 -3.59
N LEU A 28 5.60 1.28 -3.50
CA LEU A 28 6.88 1.90 -3.87
C LEU A 28 6.92 2.23 -5.36
N SER A 29 6.55 1.29 -6.23
CA SER A 29 6.45 1.53 -7.68
C SER A 29 5.48 2.66 -8.00
N LYS A 30 4.29 2.67 -7.37
CA LYS A 30 3.32 3.77 -7.57
C LYS A 30 3.84 5.12 -7.04
N ALA A 31 4.67 5.14 -5.99
CA ALA A 31 5.30 6.36 -5.50
C ALA A 31 6.36 6.90 -6.49
N GLU A 32 7.08 6.04 -7.20
CA GLU A 32 7.97 6.45 -8.29
C GLU A 32 7.20 7.08 -9.45
N LYS A 33 6.12 6.45 -9.90
CA LYS A 33 5.25 7.03 -10.94
C LYS A 33 4.62 8.35 -10.50
N LEU A 34 4.24 8.48 -9.22
CA LEU A 34 3.79 9.76 -8.66
C LEU A 34 4.89 10.82 -8.78
N THR A 35 6.13 10.48 -8.44
CA THR A 35 7.28 11.39 -8.49
C THR A 35 7.48 11.93 -9.89
N GLN A 36 7.44 11.06 -10.90
CA GLN A 36 7.52 11.47 -12.29
C GLN A 36 6.41 12.48 -12.65
N LYS A 37 5.14 12.11 -12.44
CA LYS A 37 4.00 12.96 -12.79
C LYS A 37 4.01 14.32 -12.11
N VAL A 38 4.35 14.34 -10.82
CA VAL A 38 4.41 15.59 -10.04
C VAL A 38 5.57 16.44 -10.52
N THR A 39 6.73 15.85 -10.81
CA THR A 39 7.89 16.57 -11.35
C THR A 39 7.55 17.21 -12.70
N GLU A 40 6.99 16.43 -13.63
CA GLU A 40 6.54 16.93 -14.94
C GLU A 40 5.50 18.06 -14.80
N ALA A 41 4.53 17.93 -13.91
CA ALA A 41 3.53 18.96 -13.65
C ALA A 41 4.17 20.24 -13.07
N MET A 42 5.12 20.11 -12.14
CA MET A 42 5.83 21.24 -11.55
C MET A 42 6.70 21.97 -12.58
N GLU A 43 7.43 21.25 -13.43
CA GLU A 43 8.26 21.81 -14.51
C GLU A 43 7.42 22.57 -15.55
N ASN A 44 6.20 22.10 -15.80
CA ASN A 44 5.25 22.75 -16.71
C ASN A 44 4.36 23.81 -16.02
N CYS A 45 4.65 24.17 -14.76
CA CYS A 45 3.87 25.14 -13.97
C CYS A 45 2.38 24.74 -13.77
N GLN A 46 2.06 23.45 -13.83
CA GLN A 46 0.72 22.88 -13.65
C GLN A 46 0.47 22.48 -12.19
N PHE A 47 0.57 23.46 -11.28
CA PHE A 47 0.50 23.22 -9.83
C PHE A 47 -0.80 22.54 -9.37
N ASN A 48 -1.92 22.82 -10.04
CA ASN A 48 -3.20 22.17 -9.74
C ASN A 48 -3.14 20.65 -9.98
N ILE A 49 -2.46 20.21 -11.05
CA ILE A 49 -2.29 18.79 -11.38
C ILE A 49 -1.36 18.13 -10.35
N ALA A 50 -0.23 18.77 -10.02
CA ALA A 50 0.69 18.28 -9.00
C ALA A 50 -0.01 18.04 -7.65
N VAL A 51 -0.78 19.01 -7.16
CA VAL A 51 -1.54 18.91 -5.91
C VAL A 51 -2.57 17.78 -5.98
N GLU A 52 -3.27 17.66 -7.11
CA GLU A 52 -4.29 16.63 -7.31
C GLU A 52 -3.69 15.22 -7.30
N GLU A 53 -2.59 14.99 -8.01
CA GLU A 53 -1.91 13.68 -8.03
C GLU A 53 -1.41 13.31 -6.63
N ILE A 54 -0.76 14.23 -5.91
CA ILE A 54 -0.29 13.98 -4.53
C ILE A 54 -1.46 13.63 -3.61
N ARG A 55 -2.55 14.41 -3.67
CA ARG A 55 -3.74 14.19 -2.84
C ARG A 55 -4.37 12.83 -3.13
N ASN A 56 -4.56 12.50 -4.41
CA ASN A 56 -5.18 11.24 -4.84
C ASN A 56 -4.31 10.04 -4.43
N PHE A 57 -2.99 10.14 -4.56
CA PHE A 57 -2.08 9.10 -4.08
C PHE A 57 -2.14 8.94 -2.56
N ALA A 58 -1.95 10.03 -1.81
CA ALA A 58 -1.90 10.00 -0.35
C ALA A 58 -3.21 9.44 0.25
N TRP A 59 -4.36 9.84 -0.31
CA TRP A 59 -5.66 9.40 0.19
C TRP A 59 -6.02 8.00 -0.29
N HIS A 60 -6.10 7.79 -1.60
CA HIS A 60 -6.69 6.57 -2.16
C HIS A 60 -5.69 5.43 -2.30
N THR A 61 -4.43 5.72 -2.65
CA THR A 61 -3.41 4.67 -2.84
C THR A 61 -2.74 4.31 -1.51
N LEU A 62 -2.30 5.31 -0.77
CA LEU A 62 -1.58 5.09 0.48
C LEU A 62 -2.54 4.78 1.64
N CYS A 63 -3.49 5.67 1.97
CA CYS A 63 -4.31 5.49 3.17
C CYS A 63 -5.43 4.44 3.02
N ASP A 64 -6.27 4.56 1.98
CA ASP A 64 -7.42 3.66 1.79
C ASP A 64 -7.01 2.24 1.38
N CYS A 65 -5.90 2.10 0.65
CA CYS A 65 -5.42 0.82 0.12
C CYS A 65 -4.22 0.28 0.91
N TYR A 66 -3.03 0.85 0.76
CA TYR A 66 -1.80 0.26 1.34
C TYR A 66 -1.87 0.14 2.87
N VAL A 67 -2.06 1.26 3.56
CA VAL A 67 -2.08 1.34 5.02
C VAL A 67 -3.15 0.42 5.59
N GLU A 68 -4.34 0.37 4.97
CA GLU A 68 -5.39 -0.55 5.38
C GLU A 68 -5.00 -2.02 5.19
N ALA A 69 -4.46 -2.37 4.03
CA ALA A 69 -4.12 -3.75 3.70
C ALA A 69 -3.01 -4.33 4.58
N VAL A 70 -2.11 -3.48 5.08
CA VAL A 70 -0.96 -3.91 5.90
C VAL A 70 -1.18 -3.76 7.40
N LYS A 71 -2.35 -3.29 7.86
CA LYS A 71 -2.63 -3.07 9.30
C LYS A 71 -2.37 -4.32 10.15
N ASP A 72 -2.79 -5.48 9.67
CA ASP A 72 -2.61 -6.72 10.44
C ASP A 72 -1.12 -7.04 10.61
N ARG A 73 -0.28 -6.79 9.60
CA ARG A 73 1.18 -6.93 9.70
C ARG A 73 1.79 -5.94 10.68
N LEU A 74 1.31 -4.71 10.70
CA LEU A 74 1.81 -3.66 11.60
C LEU A 74 1.42 -3.89 13.06
N TYR A 75 0.20 -4.37 13.31
CA TYR A 75 -0.35 -4.50 14.68
C TYR A 75 -0.27 -5.90 15.28
N ARG A 76 -0.01 -6.95 14.49
CA ARG A 76 0.01 -8.35 14.94
C ARG A 76 1.27 -9.10 14.48
N PRO A 77 2.48 -8.60 14.78
CA PRO A 77 3.70 -9.26 14.37
C PRO A 77 3.86 -10.67 14.97
N GLU A 78 3.20 -10.97 16.09
CA GLU A 78 3.16 -12.32 16.67
C GLU A 78 2.47 -13.35 15.77
N THR A 79 1.57 -12.89 14.89
CA THR A 79 0.85 -13.74 13.93
C THR A 79 1.45 -13.63 12.53
N GLN A 80 1.83 -12.43 12.11
CA GLN A 80 2.28 -12.15 10.73
C GLN A 80 3.81 -12.26 10.55
N GLY A 81 4.57 -12.16 11.65
CA GLY A 81 6.03 -12.20 11.69
C GLY A 81 6.68 -10.81 11.74
N GLU A 82 7.68 -10.66 12.62
CA GLU A 82 8.42 -9.41 12.82
C GLU A 82 9.11 -8.90 11.54
N ALA A 83 9.64 -9.80 10.71
CA ALA A 83 10.28 -9.42 9.45
C ALA A 83 9.30 -8.73 8.48
N LYS A 84 8.03 -9.19 8.45
CA LYS A 84 6.99 -8.58 7.60
C LYS A 84 6.51 -7.24 8.14
N LYS A 85 6.44 -7.11 9.46
CA LYS A 85 6.20 -5.82 10.12
C LYS A 85 7.29 -4.82 9.75
N ALA A 86 8.56 -5.20 9.90
CA ALA A 86 9.69 -4.34 9.58
C ALA A 86 9.71 -3.91 8.10
N ALA A 87 9.39 -4.82 7.17
CA ALA A 87 9.24 -4.49 5.75
C ALA A 87 8.12 -3.46 5.51
N ALA A 88 6.94 -3.65 6.11
CA ALA A 88 5.83 -2.71 5.99
C ALA A 88 6.15 -1.33 6.59
N GLN A 89 6.85 -1.29 7.74
CA GLN A 89 7.30 -0.04 8.36
C GLN A 89 8.31 0.69 7.48
N HIS A 90 9.30 -0.03 6.94
CA HIS A 90 10.27 0.52 6.01
C HIS A 90 9.60 1.14 4.78
N THR A 91 8.69 0.40 4.15
CA THR A 91 7.95 0.91 2.99
C THR A 91 7.10 2.13 3.33
N LEU A 92 6.38 2.11 4.46
CA LEU A 92 5.59 3.26 4.89
C LEU A 92 6.48 4.49 5.15
N TYR A 93 7.65 4.30 5.75
CA TYR A 93 8.62 5.36 6.02
C TYR A 93 9.13 6.00 4.72
N GLU A 94 9.55 5.19 3.74
CA GLU A 94 10.06 5.71 2.46
C GLU A 94 8.96 6.39 1.62
N VAL A 95 7.77 5.78 1.52
CA VAL A 95 6.65 6.38 0.76
C VAL A 95 6.16 7.67 1.41
N LEU A 96 6.07 7.73 2.74
CA LEU A 96 5.68 8.95 3.43
C LEU A 96 6.73 10.05 3.24
N TYR A 97 8.02 9.72 3.31
CA TYR A 97 9.09 10.68 3.00
C TYR A 97 8.94 11.25 1.59
N ARG A 98 8.69 10.39 0.59
CA ARG A 98 8.47 10.82 -0.80
C ARG A 98 7.29 11.79 -0.92
N VAL A 99 6.15 11.47 -0.28
CA VAL A 99 4.98 12.36 -0.26
C VAL A 99 5.30 13.70 0.39
N LEU A 100 6.07 13.73 1.49
CA LEU A 100 6.49 14.98 2.14
C LEU A 100 7.36 15.83 1.21
N GLN A 101 8.35 15.24 0.56
CA GLN A 101 9.22 15.97 -0.40
C GLN A 101 8.39 16.61 -1.51
N LEU A 102 7.51 15.83 -2.15
CA LEU A 102 6.67 16.31 -3.26
C LEU A 102 5.67 17.39 -2.82
N LEU A 103 5.15 17.29 -1.59
CA LEU A 103 4.18 18.24 -1.04
C LEU A 103 4.83 19.50 -0.45
N SER A 104 6.14 19.48 -0.17
CA SER A 104 6.86 20.55 0.53
C SER A 104 6.75 21.94 -0.13
N PRO A 105 6.73 22.09 -1.47
CA PRO A 105 6.54 23.41 -2.09
C PRO A 105 5.13 23.99 -1.88
N ILE A 106 4.15 23.14 -1.56
CA ILE A 106 2.73 23.50 -1.43
C ILE A 106 2.37 23.73 0.05
N THR A 107 2.82 22.85 0.95
CA THR A 107 2.54 22.94 2.40
C THR A 107 3.82 22.88 3.25
N PRO A 108 4.71 23.88 3.13
CA PRO A 108 6.07 23.82 3.69
C PRO A 108 6.08 23.67 5.21
N HIS A 109 5.24 24.40 5.94
CA HIS A 109 5.24 24.35 7.41
C HIS A 109 4.80 22.98 7.96
N LEU A 110 3.76 22.39 7.35
CA LEU A 110 3.24 21.08 7.77
C LEU A 110 4.22 19.96 7.46
N THR A 111 4.76 19.96 6.24
CA THR A 111 5.73 18.95 5.81
C THR A 111 7.03 19.06 6.60
N GLU A 112 7.47 20.28 6.92
CA GLU A 112 8.63 20.52 7.79
C GLU A 112 8.40 20.01 9.22
N GLU A 113 7.24 20.26 9.83
CA GLU A 113 6.94 19.76 11.18
C GLU A 113 7.03 18.22 11.25
N ILE A 114 6.46 17.54 10.24
CA ILE A 114 6.52 16.07 10.15
C ILE A 114 7.96 15.61 9.87
N TYR A 115 8.68 16.30 8.98
CA TYR A 115 10.08 16.00 8.68
C TYR A 115 10.97 16.08 9.93
N GLN A 116 10.87 17.18 10.68
CA GLN A 116 11.64 17.37 11.91
C GLN A 116 11.33 16.31 12.95
N ALA A 117 10.06 15.88 13.05
CA ALA A 117 9.65 14.90 14.03
C ALA A 117 10.08 13.45 13.72
N MET A 118 10.36 13.11 12.46
CA MET A 118 10.50 11.71 12.03
C MET A 118 11.74 11.41 11.18
N TYR A 119 12.31 12.39 10.48
CA TYR A 119 13.30 12.17 9.41
C TYR A 119 14.59 12.97 9.59
N ALA A 120 14.56 14.12 10.25
CA ALA A 120 15.72 15.02 10.34
C ALA A 120 16.98 14.34 10.92
N ASP A 121 16.81 13.49 11.95
CA ASP A 121 17.92 12.76 12.59
C ASP A 121 18.54 11.68 11.69
N TYR A 122 17.84 11.26 10.64
CA TYR A 122 18.23 10.12 9.79
C TYR A 122 18.62 10.53 8.37
N LYS A 123 17.92 11.51 7.77
CA LYS A 123 18.16 11.94 6.38
C LYS A 123 19.25 13.01 6.27
N GLY A 124 19.78 13.51 7.40
CA GLY A 124 20.96 14.38 7.45
C GLY A 124 20.77 15.81 6.92
N CYS A 125 19.56 16.18 6.50
CA CYS A 125 19.23 17.55 6.08
C CYS A 125 18.63 18.33 7.25
N LYS A 126 19.06 19.59 7.44
CA LYS A 126 18.53 20.43 8.53
C LYS A 126 17.06 20.80 8.35
N SER A 127 16.59 20.84 7.11
CA SER A 127 15.20 21.15 6.75
C SER A 127 14.85 20.39 5.48
N LEU A 128 13.59 19.99 5.35
CA LEU A 128 13.07 19.33 4.16
C LEU A 128 13.21 20.25 2.92
N GLN A 129 13.14 21.57 3.11
CA GLN A 129 13.22 22.56 2.04
C GLN A 129 14.64 22.69 1.48
N LEU A 130 15.64 22.15 2.19
CA LEU A 130 17.02 22.05 1.73
C LEU A 130 17.35 20.64 1.22
N SER A 131 16.43 19.68 1.34
CA SER A 131 16.61 18.34 0.80
C SER A 131 16.52 18.37 -0.73
N PRO A 132 17.21 17.45 -1.42
CA PRO A 132 17.08 17.34 -2.87
C PRO A 132 15.64 16.98 -3.25
N TRP A 133 15.20 17.49 -4.39
CA TRP A 133 13.97 17.02 -5.02
C TRP A 133 14.10 15.52 -5.33
N PRO A 134 13.07 14.70 -5.09
CA PRO A 134 13.16 13.27 -5.39
C PRO A 134 13.26 13.05 -6.89
N GLU A 135 14.25 12.27 -7.31
CA GLU A 135 14.46 11.93 -8.70
C GLU A 135 13.64 10.67 -9.06
N PHE A 136 13.06 10.68 -10.26
CA PHE A 136 12.38 9.51 -10.80
C PHE A 136 13.42 8.49 -11.28
N GLU A 137 13.32 7.27 -10.78
CA GLU A 137 14.17 6.17 -11.21
C GLU A 137 13.34 5.07 -11.89
N GLN A 138 13.44 4.97 -13.22
CA GLN A 138 12.73 3.95 -14.00
C GLN A 138 13.01 2.51 -13.53
N ALA A 139 14.20 2.25 -12.97
CA ALA A 139 14.58 0.94 -12.45
C ALA A 139 13.80 0.53 -11.18
N LEU A 140 13.20 1.50 -10.47
CA LEU A 140 12.38 1.27 -9.29
C LEU A 140 10.88 1.09 -9.63
N VAL A 141 10.50 1.30 -10.90
CA VAL A 141 9.16 0.97 -11.38
C VAL A 141 9.05 -0.52 -11.66
N ASP A 142 8.13 -1.18 -10.96
CA ASP A 142 7.82 -2.60 -11.08
C ASP A 142 6.36 -2.77 -11.52
N GLU A 143 6.15 -2.74 -12.85
CA GLU A 143 4.83 -2.91 -13.47
C GLU A 143 4.17 -4.24 -13.06
N GLU A 144 4.97 -5.26 -12.78
CA GLU A 144 4.48 -6.57 -12.37
C GLU A 144 4.02 -6.56 -10.91
N ALA A 145 4.73 -5.86 -10.02
CA ALA A 145 4.25 -5.60 -8.68
C ALA A 145 2.99 -4.72 -8.69
N GLU A 146 2.89 -3.75 -9.60
CA GLU A 146 1.67 -2.95 -9.77
C GLU A 146 0.48 -3.82 -10.17
N ARG A 147 0.62 -4.66 -11.20
CA ARG A 147 -0.41 -5.61 -11.66
C ARG A 147 -0.88 -6.52 -10.53
N ARG A 148 0.07 -7.11 -9.79
CA ARG A 148 -0.20 -8.00 -8.65
C ARG A 148 -0.92 -7.28 -7.51
N GLY A 149 -0.41 -6.14 -7.09
CA GLY A 149 -0.98 -5.41 -5.96
C GLY A 149 -2.34 -4.80 -6.29
N ASP A 150 -2.57 -4.34 -7.51
CA ASP A 150 -3.89 -3.85 -7.95
C ASP A 150 -4.95 -4.97 -7.84
N LEU A 151 -4.60 -6.21 -8.21
CA LEU A 151 -5.46 -7.38 -8.04
C LEU A 151 -5.73 -7.71 -6.57
N ILE A 152 -4.69 -7.76 -5.74
CA ILE A 152 -4.80 -8.04 -4.30
C ILE A 152 -5.71 -6.99 -3.61
N ILE A 153 -5.49 -5.71 -3.91
CA ILE A 153 -6.30 -4.61 -3.38
C ILE A 153 -7.76 -4.72 -3.86
N ALA A 154 -7.99 -5.09 -5.12
CA ALA A 154 -9.35 -5.29 -5.64
C ALA A 154 -10.09 -6.43 -4.91
N VAL A 155 -9.41 -7.55 -4.61
CA VAL A 155 -9.97 -8.65 -3.81
C VAL A 155 -10.32 -8.17 -2.40
N ILE A 156 -9.41 -7.45 -1.72
CA ILE A 156 -9.66 -6.90 -0.37
C ILE A 156 -10.87 -5.95 -0.40
N ALA A 157 -10.92 -5.05 -1.38
CA ALA A 157 -11.96 -4.05 -1.52
C ALA A 157 -13.34 -4.69 -1.69
N GLU A 158 -13.47 -5.71 -2.55
CA GLU A 158 -14.75 -6.37 -2.80
C GLU A 158 -15.22 -7.24 -1.64
N VAL A 159 -14.31 -7.92 -0.92
CA VAL A 159 -14.68 -8.62 0.32
C VAL A 159 -15.20 -7.65 1.37
N ARG A 160 -14.55 -6.49 1.55
CA ARG A 160 -15.03 -5.44 2.46
C ARG A 160 -16.38 -4.85 2.00
N ARG A 161 -16.55 -4.68 0.70
CA ARG A 161 -17.81 -4.20 0.10
C ARG A 161 -18.95 -5.18 0.37
N GLU A 162 -18.72 -6.47 0.20
CA GLU A 162 -19.73 -7.50 0.50
C GLU A 162 -20.14 -7.49 1.97
N LYS A 163 -19.18 -7.32 2.91
CA LYS A 163 -19.50 -7.14 4.33
C LYS A 163 -20.39 -5.93 4.56
N ALA A 164 -20.04 -4.79 3.97
CA ALA A 164 -20.80 -3.56 4.12
C ALA A 164 -22.24 -3.70 3.58
N GLU A 165 -22.42 -4.33 2.42
CA GLU A 165 -23.74 -4.61 1.84
C GLU A 165 -24.57 -5.56 2.72
N LYS A 166 -23.92 -6.56 3.33
CA LYS A 166 -24.54 -7.45 4.34
C LYS A 166 -24.73 -6.78 5.71
N ARG A 167 -24.36 -5.50 5.86
CA ARG A 167 -24.37 -4.72 7.12
C ARG A 167 -23.56 -5.39 8.24
N LEU A 168 -22.54 -6.15 7.88
CA LEU A 168 -21.62 -6.80 8.80
C LEU A 168 -20.50 -5.83 9.17
N PRO A 169 -20.09 -5.78 10.46
CA PRO A 169 -18.85 -5.12 10.85
C PRO A 169 -17.65 -5.63 10.04
N LEU A 170 -16.71 -4.76 9.67
CA LEU A 170 -15.54 -5.17 8.86
C LEU A 170 -14.67 -6.23 9.55
N ASN A 171 -14.65 -6.25 10.89
CA ASN A 171 -13.97 -7.25 11.70
C ASN A 171 -14.73 -8.59 11.83
N THR A 172 -15.91 -8.73 11.22
CA THR A 172 -16.64 -10.01 11.17
C THR A 172 -15.76 -11.05 10.50
N ARG A 173 -15.62 -12.21 11.15
CA ARG A 173 -14.78 -13.31 10.71
C ARG A 173 -15.39 -13.96 9.45
N VAL A 174 -14.56 -14.26 8.47
CA VAL A 174 -14.91 -15.05 7.28
C VAL A 174 -14.32 -16.44 7.48
N LYS A 175 -15.15 -17.45 7.72
CA LYS A 175 -14.71 -18.84 7.97
C LYS A 175 -13.98 -19.41 6.77
N LYS A 176 -14.49 -19.17 5.57
CA LYS A 176 -13.87 -19.61 4.33
C LYS A 176 -14.08 -18.55 3.24
N LEU A 177 -13.00 -18.18 2.57
CA LEU A 177 -13.03 -17.37 1.37
C LEU A 177 -12.47 -18.21 0.23
N THR A 178 -13.29 -18.57 -0.74
CA THR A 178 -12.84 -19.24 -1.97
C THR A 178 -12.78 -18.21 -3.08
N VAL A 179 -11.61 -18.06 -3.72
CA VAL A 179 -11.37 -17.16 -4.85
C VAL A 179 -11.08 -17.99 -6.09
N TYR A 180 -11.91 -17.81 -7.12
CA TYR A 180 -11.77 -18.44 -8.43
C TYR A 180 -11.07 -17.44 -9.34
N ALA A 181 -9.81 -17.71 -9.66
CA ALA A 181 -8.94 -16.78 -10.38
C ALA A 181 -9.03 -16.90 -11.91
N GLY A 182 -9.75 -17.90 -12.44
CA GLY A 182 -9.89 -18.13 -13.88
C GLY A 182 -8.70 -18.86 -14.50
N ASP A 183 -7.48 -18.50 -14.12
CA ASP A 183 -6.23 -19.08 -14.61
C ASP A 183 -5.16 -19.22 -13.51
N ARG A 184 -4.05 -19.86 -13.86
CA ARG A 184 -2.97 -20.18 -12.92
C ARG A 184 -2.14 -18.96 -12.50
N GLU A 185 -1.85 -18.06 -13.43
CA GLU A 185 -1.03 -16.89 -13.18
C GLU A 185 -1.75 -15.97 -12.19
N THR A 186 -3.02 -15.66 -12.46
CA THR A 186 -3.87 -14.86 -11.57
C THR A 186 -4.02 -15.51 -10.18
N ALA A 187 -4.14 -16.84 -10.12
CA ALA A 187 -4.19 -17.57 -8.86
C ALA A 187 -2.89 -17.43 -8.05
N GLU A 188 -1.73 -17.49 -8.71
CA GLU A 188 -0.43 -17.31 -8.06
C GLU A 188 -0.28 -15.89 -7.50
N MET A 189 -0.68 -14.85 -8.25
CA MET A 189 -0.67 -13.47 -7.76
C MET A 189 -1.50 -13.27 -6.48
N ILE A 190 -2.71 -13.84 -6.44
CA ILE A 190 -3.58 -13.74 -5.26
C ILE A 190 -2.98 -14.47 -4.06
N ARG A 191 -2.35 -15.65 -4.29
CA ARG A 191 -1.67 -16.40 -3.22
C ARG A 191 -0.47 -15.65 -2.65
N GLU A 192 0.28 -14.92 -3.46
CA GLU A 192 1.38 -14.07 -2.95
C GLU A 192 0.88 -13.01 -1.94
N GLY A 193 -0.37 -12.53 -2.11
CA GLY A 193 -1.04 -11.59 -1.20
C GLY A 193 -1.83 -12.22 -0.05
N GLU A 194 -1.75 -13.54 0.15
CA GLU A 194 -2.60 -14.27 1.12
C GLU A 194 -2.56 -13.68 2.53
N GLY A 195 -1.38 -13.30 3.02
CA GLY A 195 -1.22 -12.74 4.36
C GLY A 195 -2.00 -11.44 4.56
N ASP A 196 -1.94 -10.54 3.58
CA ASP A 196 -2.63 -9.23 3.64
C ASP A 196 -4.14 -9.40 3.44
N ILE A 197 -4.56 -10.28 2.53
CA ILE A 197 -5.98 -10.61 2.30
C ILE A 197 -6.58 -11.19 3.57
N THR A 198 -5.95 -12.23 4.15
CA THR A 198 -6.49 -12.93 5.31
C THR A 198 -6.50 -12.06 6.55
N GLY A 199 -5.42 -11.33 6.80
CA GLY A 199 -5.28 -10.40 7.93
C GLY A 199 -6.30 -9.28 7.89
N THR A 200 -6.42 -8.58 6.76
CA THR A 200 -7.30 -7.41 6.63
C THR A 200 -8.77 -7.81 6.58
N CYS A 201 -9.10 -8.89 5.86
CA CYS A 201 -10.48 -9.35 5.73
C CYS A 201 -10.93 -10.32 6.83
N LYS A 202 -10.08 -10.61 7.83
CA LYS A 202 -10.37 -11.57 8.93
C LYS A 202 -10.83 -12.93 8.41
N VAL A 203 -10.14 -13.41 7.38
CA VAL A 203 -10.38 -14.73 6.75
C VAL A 203 -9.63 -15.80 7.52
N VAL A 204 -10.28 -16.92 7.80
CA VAL A 204 -9.68 -18.06 8.50
C VAL A 204 -9.01 -19.04 7.54
N SER A 205 -9.69 -19.31 6.43
CA SER A 205 -9.22 -20.20 5.38
C SER A 205 -9.41 -19.50 4.04
N LEU A 206 -8.30 -19.20 3.36
CA LEU A 206 -8.31 -18.74 1.98
C LEU A 206 -8.05 -19.94 1.07
N GLU A 207 -8.91 -20.14 0.07
CA GLU A 207 -8.72 -21.13 -0.99
C GLU A 207 -8.69 -20.41 -2.33
N VAL A 208 -7.59 -20.53 -3.08
CA VAL A 208 -7.44 -19.90 -4.40
C VAL A 208 -7.38 -20.98 -5.46
N LEU A 209 -8.36 -20.97 -6.37
CA LEU A 209 -8.53 -21.96 -7.44
C LEU A 209 -8.21 -21.33 -8.80
N ALA A 210 -7.42 -22.04 -9.61
CA ALA A 210 -6.99 -21.62 -10.96
C ALA A 210 -8.01 -22.00 -12.04
N GLU A 211 -9.29 -21.81 -11.74
CA GLU A 211 -10.40 -22.17 -12.63
C GLU A 211 -11.47 -21.08 -12.59
N LYS A 212 -12.34 -21.07 -13.59
CA LYS A 212 -13.53 -20.23 -13.58
C LYS A 212 -14.51 -20.75 -12.55
N GLY A 213 -15.10 -19.84 -11.80
CA GLY A 213 -16.07 -20.20 -10.77
C GLY A 213 -17.30 -19.31 -10.78
N SER A 214 -17.99 -19.35 -9.65
CA SER A 214 -19.21 -18.58 -9.40
C SER A 214 -19.03 -17.73 -8.15
N GLY A 215 -20.02 -16.88 -7.88
CA GLY A 215 -20.02 -16.00 -6.73
C GLY A 215 -20.00 -14.53 -7.16
N ARG A 216 -19.43 -13.69 -6.31
CA ARG A 216 -19.31 -12.27 -6.58
C ARG A 216 -18.12 -11.99 -7.47
N GLU A 217 -18.36 -11.28 -8.56
CA GLU A 217 -17.33 -10.79 -9.48
C GLU A 217 -16.48 -9.69 -8.82
N ILE A 218 -15.17 -9.68 -9.11
CA ILE A 218 -14.30 -8.56 -8.76
C ILE A 218 -14.40 -7.51 -9.88
N ALA A 219 -14.90 -6.31 -9.56
CA ALA A 219 -15.33 -5.31 -10.56
C ALA A 219 -14.28 -4.89 -11.61
N GLN A 220 -12.98 -5.04 -11.34
CA GLN A 220 -11.88 -4.72 -12.28
C GLN A 220 -11.27 -5.96 -12.95
N TYR A 221 -11.69 -7.15 -12.52
CA TYR A 221 -11.15 -8.44 -12.93
C TYR A 221 -12.33 -9.40 -13.15
N PRO A 222 -13.05 -9.29 -14.29
CA PRO A 222 -14.30 -10.00 -14.51
C PRO A 222 -14.15 -11.53 -14.56
N GLU A 223 -12.93 -12.03 -14.76
CA GLU A 223 -12.63 -13.46 -14.70
C GLU A 223 -12.42 -13.96 -13.26
N VAL A 224 -12.27 -13.05 -12.30
CA VAL A 224 -12.04 -13.37 -10.88
C VAL A 224 -13.33 -13.25 -10.09
N HIS A 225 -13.70 -14.33 -9.42
CA HIS A 225 -14.90 -14.40 -8.58
C HIS A 225 -14.55 -14.89 -7.18
N PHE A 226 -15.38 -14.59 -6.19
CA PHE A 226 -15.24 -15.17 -4.87
C PHE A 226 -16.55 -15.55 -4.20
N VAL A 227 -16.44 -16.47 -3.23
CA VAL A 227 -17.52 -16.86 -2.31
C VAL A 227 -16.99 -16.73 -0.89
N ALA A 228 -17.70 -15.97 -0.06
CA ALA A 228 -17.38 -15.79 1.35
C ALA A 228 -18.42 -16.45 2.26
N GLU A 229 -17.94 -17.33 3.14
CA GLU A 229 -18.72 -18.01 4.17
C GLU A 229 -18.42 -17.38 5.55
N TYR A 230 -19.44 -16.85 6.22
CA TYR A 230 -19.33 -16.15 7.52
C TYR A 230 -19.64 -17.07 8.71
#